data_AF-A0A528CYU3-F1
#
_entry.id   AF-A0A528CYU3-F1
#
_cell.length_a   1.000
_cell.length_b   1.000
_cell.length_c   1.000
_cell.angle_alpha   90.00
_cell.angle_beta   90.00
_cell.angle_gamma   90.00
#
_symmetry.space_group_name_H-M   'P 1'
#
loop_
_entity.id
_entity.type
_entity.pdbx_description
1 polymer ?
#
loop_
_entity_poly.entity_id
_entity_poly.type
_entity_poly.pdbx_seq_one_letter_code
_entity_poly.pdbx_strand_id
1 'polypeptide(L)'
;GKAVFAGENIFEMNEKRLMAFRRKVQMVFQDPYGSMNPRMRVYSIISEPWVIHRDILPKNRWKARVAELLDLVGLLPEHADRYPHQFSGGQRQRIAIARALASEPELI
;
A
#
# COMPACT_ATOMS: atom_id res chain seq x y z
N GLY A 1 13.25 -23.23 -10.14
CA GLY A 1 13.09 -23.00 -8.68
C GLY A 1 11.62 -23.02 -8.32
N LYS A 2 11.25 -23.07 -7.04
CA LYS A 2 9.87 -22.96 -6.56
C LYS A 2 9.77 -21.94 -5.44
N ALA A 3 8.67 -21.18 -5.39
CA ALA A 3 8.35 -20.28 -4.30
C ALA A 3 6.93 -20.60 -3.83
N VAL A 4 6.78 -20.97 -2.56
CA VAL A 4 5.51 -21.48 -2.02
C VAL A 4 4.93 -20.49 -1.01
N PHE A 5 3.67 -20.12 -1.19
CA PHE A 5 2.91 -19.30 -0.23
C PHE A 5 1.58 -19.98 0.07
N ALA A 6 1.26 -20.15 1.37
CA ALA A 6 0.06 -20.85 1.82
C ALA A 6 -0.17 -22.24 1.16
N GLY A 7 0.92 -22.94 0.84
CA GLY A 7 0.87 -24.27 0.21
C GLY A 7 0.78 -24.27 -1.33
N GLU A 8 0.69 -23.11 -1.99
CA GLU A 8 0.63 -23.00 -3.46
C GLU A 8 1.95 -22.48 -4.05
N ASN A 9 2.39 -23.05 -5.18
CA ASN A 9 3.55 -22.56 -5.92
C ASN A 9 3.17 -21.29 -6.71
N ILE A 10 3.78 -20.16 -6.36
CA ILE A 10 3.49 -18.85 -6.94
C ILE A 10 3.78 -18.82 -8.44
N PHE A 11 4.80 -19.56 -8.89
CA PHE A 11 5.22 -19.58 -10.30
C PHE A 11 4.24 -20.29 -11.23
N GLU A 12 3.28 -21.03 -10.67
CA GLU A 12 2.26 -21.79 -11.43
C GLU A 12 0.87 -21.13 -11.35
N MET A 13 0.75 -19.98 -10.66
CA MET A 13 -0.52 -19.28 -10.51
C MET A 13 -0.93 -18.60 -11.82
N ASN A 14 -2.21 -18.74 -12.19
CA ASN A 14 -2.82 -17.94 -13.25
C ASN A 14 -3.08 -16.49 -12.79
N GLU A 15 -3.47 -15.62 -13.72
CA GLU A 15 -3.66 -14.18 -13.46
C GLU A 15 -4.62 -13.88 -12.29
N LYS A 16 -5.76 -14.60 -12.23
CA LYS A 16 -6.75 -14.42 -11.16
C LYS A 16 -6.16 -14.80 -9.79
N ARG A 17 -5.41 -15.89 -9.71
CA ARG A 17 -4.74 -16.32 -8.47
C ARG A 17 -3.62 -15.36 -8.09
N LEU A 18 -2.84 -14.89 -9.05
CA LEU A 18 -1.80 -13.87 -8.82
C LEU A 18 -2.38 -12.56 -8.28
N MET A 19 -3.54 -12.13 -8.78
CA MET A 19 -4.22 -10.94 -8.28
C MET A 19 -4.66 -11.11 -6.81
N ALA A 20 -5.21 -12.28 -6.45
CA ALA A 20 -5.57 -12.59 -5.07
C ALA A 20 -4.33 -12.69 -4.15
N PHE A 21 -3.25 -13.31 -4.64
CA PHE A 21 -1.97 -13.38 -3.94
C PHE A 21 -1.38 -11.99 -3.66
N ARG A 22 -1.35 -11.11 -4.67
CA ARG A 22 -0.84 -9.74 -4.53
C ARG A 22 -1.62 -8.88 -3.54
N ARG A 23 -2.88 -9.22 -3.23
CA ARG A 23 -3.61 -8.56 -2.15
C ARG A 23 -3.04 -8.95 -0.78
N LYS A 24 -2.70 -10.22 -0.61
CA LYS A 24 -2.20 -10.79 0.65
C LYS A 24 -0.72 -10.52 0.89
N VAL A 25 0.05 -10.36 -0.18
CA VAL A 25 1.50 -10.11 -0.12
C VAL A 25 1.78 -8.77 -0.78
N GLN A 26 2.17 -7.80 0.03
CA GLN A 26 2.55 -6.47 -0.41
C GLN A 26 4.07 -6.35 -0.40
N MET A 27 4.62 -5.47 -1.22
CA MET A 27 6.06 -5.25 -1.29
C MET A 27 6.37 -3.79 -1.03
N VAL A 28 7.32 -3.53 -0.13
CA VAL A 28 7.88 -2.19 0.10
C VAL A 28 9.28 -2.14 -0.52
N PHE A 29 9.41 -1.33 -1.57
CA PHE A 29 10.68 -1.18 -2.29
C PHE A 29 11.68 -0.35 -1.47
N GLN A 30 12.97 -0.66 -1.66
CA GLN A 30 14.07 0.09 -1.04
C GLN A 30 14.23 1.50 -1.62
N ASP A 31 13.83 1.73 -2.88
CA ASP A 31 13.76 3.07 -3.46
C ASP A 31 12.37 3.71 -3.24
N PRO A 32 12.25 4.66 -2.29
CA PRO A 32 11.00 5.35 -2.05
C PRO A 32 10.64 6.37 -3.15
N TYR A 33 11.57 6.74 -4.04
CA TYR A 33 11.31 7.69 -5.13
C TYR A 33 10.61 7.03 -6.30
N GLY A 34 11.15 5.91 -6.82
CA GLY A 34 10.57 5.20 -7.96
C GLY A 34 9.25 4.49 -7.66
N SER A 35 8.98 4.18 -6.38
CA SER A 35 7.84 3.37 -5.97
C SER A 35 6.52 4.13 -5.75
N MET A 36 6.52 5.47 -5.88
CA MET A 36 5.34 6.33 -5.72
C MET A 36 5.18 7.27 -6.91
N ASN A 37 3.93 7.47 -7.36
CA ASN A 37 3.64 8.48 -8.38
C ASN A 37 3.74 9.89 -7.76
N PRO A 38 4.70 10.74 -8.18
CA PRO A 38 4.94 12.04 -7.56
C PRO A 38 3.80 13.06 -7.78
N ARG A 39 2.89 12.78 -8.73
CA ARG A 39 1.71 13.62 -9.03
C ARG A 39 0.50 13.28 -8.18
N MET A 40 0.56 12.20 -7.40
CA MET A 40 -0.51 11.82 -6.48
C MET A 40 -0.26 12.41 -5.10
N ARG A 41 -1.34 12.80 -4.42
CA ARG A 41 -1.27 13.15 -2.99
C ARG A 41 -1.08 11.88 -2.15
N VAL A 42 -0.56 12.04 -0.94
CA VAL A 42 -0.38 10.94 0.02
C VAL A 42 -1.68 10.20 0.27
N TYR A 43 -2.81 10.91 0.39
CA TYR A 43 -4.15 10.32 0.46
C TYR A 43 -4.40 9.34 -0.69
N SER A 44 -4.18 9.80 -1.94
CA SER A 44 -4.42 9.00 -3.13
C SER A 44 -3.50 7.79 -3.19
N ILE A 45 -2.23 7.94 -2.79
CA ILE A 45 -1.25 6.85 -2.75
C ILE A 45 -1.68 5.78 -1.76
N ILE A 46 -2.03 6.15 -0.52
CA ILE A 46 -2.43 5.18 0.51
C ILE A 46 -3.78 4.54 0.17
N SER A 47 -4.70 5.28 -0.45
CA SER A 47 -6.03 4.76 -0.84
C SER A 47 -6.05 3.96 -2.16
N GLU A 48 -4.96 3.95 -2.92
CA GLU A 48 -4.87 3.28 -4.23
C GLU A 48 -5.30 1.80 -4.18
N PRO A 49 -4.91 0.98 -3.17
CA PRO A 49 -5.37 -0.39 -3.07
C PRO A 49 -6.90 -0.52 -3.02
N TRP A 50 -7.61 0.41 -2.41
CA TRP A 50 -9.08 0.39 -2.32
C TRP A 50 -9.77 0.85 -3.62
N VAL A 51 -9.07 1.61 -4.47
CA VAL A 51 -9.53 1.94 -5.83
C VAL A 51 -9.53 0.69 -6.69
N ILE A 52 -8.46 -0.11 -6.59
CA ILE A 52 -8.25 -1.35 -7.34
C ILE A 52 -9.15 -2.47 -6.79
N HIS A 53 -9.19 -2.63 -5.47
CA HIS A 53 -9.93 -3.66 -4.76
C HIS A 53 -11.04 -3.03 -3.91
N ARG A 54 -12.17 -2.74 -4.57
CA ARG A 54 -13.29 -1.99 -3.97
C ARG A 54 -14.00 -2.73 -2.83
N ASP A 55 -13.73 -4.02 -2.67
CA ASP A 55 -14.28 -4.88 -1.64
C ASP A 55 -13.51 -4.82 -0.31
N ILE A 56 -12.33 -4.18 -0.27
CA ILE A 56 -11.53 -4.04 0.96
C ILE A 56 -12.18 -3.07 1.95
N LEU A 57 -12.51 -1.86 1.48
CA LEU A 57 -13.00 -0.79 2.35
C LEU A 57 -13.98 0.12 1.60
N PRO A 58 -15.20 0.37 2.14
CA PRO A 58 -16.14 1.27 1.50
C PRO A 58 -15.64 2.73 1.51
N LYS A 59 -15.93 3.47 0.44
CA LYS A 59 -15.38 4.81 0.17
C LYS A 59 -15.58 5.82 1.30
N ASN A 60 -16.71 5.74 2.02
CA ASN A 60 -17.00 6.62 3.15
C ASN A 60 -16.04 6.46 4.34
N ARG A 61 -15.32 5.34 4.44
CA ARG A 61 -14.34 5.08 5.51
C ARG A 61 -12.90 5.43 5.15
N TRP A 62 -12.62 5.76 3.88
CA TRP A 62 -11.25 5.96 3.39
C TRP A 62 -10.49 7.05 4.14
N LYS A 63 -11.13 8.19 4.37
CA LYS A 63 -10.48 9.33 5.06
C LYS A 63 -10.03 8.96 6.48
N ALA A 64 -10.90 8.29 7.24
CA ALA A 64 -10.58 7.84 8.59
C ALA A 64 -9.44 6.81 8.57
N ARG A 65 -9.51 5.83 7.66
CA ARG A 65 -8.48 4.78 7.58
C ARG A 65 -7.12 5.32 7.13
N VAL A 66 -7.06 6.27 6.20
CA VAL A 66 -5.80 6.94 5.82
C VAL A 66 -5.18 7.66 7.01
N ALA A 67 -6.00 8.36 7.82
CA ALA A 67 -5.51 9.03 9.01
C ALA A 67 -4.89 8.05 10.02
N GLU A 68 -5.57 6.93 10.28
CA GLU A 68 -5.06 5.85 11.15
C GLU A 68 -3.75 5.26 10.62
N LEU A 69 -3.66 4.99 9.31
CA LEU A 69 -2.45 4.42 8.70
C LEU A 69 -1.27 5.38 8.75
N LEU A 70 -1.52 6.68 8.58
CA LEU A 70 -0.48 7.70 8.74
C LEU A 70 0.03 7.76 10.18
N ASP A 71 -0.88 7.76 11.15
CA ASP A 71 -0.53 7.78 12.57
C ASP A 71 0.29 6.54 12.96
N LEU A 72 -0.13 5.35 12.50
CA LEU A 72 0.56 4.08 12.72
C LEU A 72 2.02 4.11 12.24
N VAL A 73 2.32 4.84 11.16
CA VAL A 73 3.68 5.00 10.63
C VAL A 73 4.36 6.29 11.11
N GLY A 74 3.86 6.91 12.19
CA GLY A 74 4.45 8.11 12.79
C GLY A 74 4.40 9.35 11.89
N LEU A 75 3.30 9.54 11.16
CA LEU A 75 2.99 10.71 10.36
C LEU A 75 1.65 11.31 10.80
N LEU A 76 1.49 12.62 10.63
CA LEU A 76 0.26 13.30 11.01
C LEU A 76 -0.83 13.08 9.95
N PRO A 77 -2.12 12.95 10.34
CA PRO A 77 -3.24 12.82 9.39
C PRO A 77 -3.29 13.94 8.33
N GLU A 78 -2.93 15.17 8.68
CA GLU A 78 -2.86 16.33 7.76
C GLU A 78 -1.84 16.14 6.62
N HIS A 79 -0.90 15.20 6.76
CA HIS A 79 0.04 14.85 5.70
C HIS A 79 -0.65 14.22 4.49
N ALA A 80 -1.89 13.72 4.63
CA ALA A 80 -2.67 13.13 3.55
C ALA A 80 -2.87 14.09 2.37
N ASP A 81 -2.95 15.40 2.61
CA ASP A 81 -3.18 16.41 1.57
C ASP A 81 -1.91 16.86 0.85
N ARG A 82 -0.74 16.43 1.30
CA ARG A 82 0.57 16.78 0.74
C ARG A 82 0.99 15.81 -0.37
N TYR A 83 1.99 16.20 -1.14
CA TYR A 83 2.62 15.39 -2.18
C TYR A 83 3.91 14.72 -1.68
N PRO A 84 4.32 13.55 -2.23
CA PRO A 84 5.51 12.81 -1.80
C PRO A 84 6.81 13.63 -1.78
N HIS A 85 6.98 14.59 -2.69
CA HIS A 85 8.19 15.41 -2.76
C HIS A 85 8.37 16.33 -1.53
N GLN A 86 7.31 16.57 -0.76
CA GLN A 86 7.32 17.41 0.45
C GLN A 86 7.81 16.69 1.71
N PHE A 87 8.21 15.41 1.58
CA PHE A 87 8.65 14.56 2.69
C PHE A 87 10.14 14.23 2.59
N SER A 88 10.77 13.86 3.70
CA SER A 88 12.12 13.26 3.68
C SER A 88 12.09 11.84 3.11
N GLY A 89 13.26 11.27 2.78
CA GLY A 89 13.36 9.89 2.31
C GLY A 89 12.75 8.86 3.28
N GLY A 90 13.05 8.99 4.57
CA GLY A 90 12.47 8.11 5.60
C GLY A 90 10.96 8.29 5.76
N GLN A 91 10.45 9.52 5.66
CA GLN A 91 8.99 9.76 5.68
C GLN A 91 8.30 9.15 4.44
N ARG A 92 8.93 9.23 3.26
CA ARG A 92 8.44 8.58 2.05
C ARG A 92 8.40 7.06 2.18
N GLN A 93 9.41 6.45 2.81
CA GLN A 93 9.39 5.02 3.11
C GLN A 93 8.20 4.66 4.03
N ARG A 94 7.92 5.49 5.03
CA ARG A 94 6.76 5.31 5.92
C ARG A 94 5.43 5.43 5.17
N ILE A 95 5.32 6.34 4.19
CA ILE A 95 4.15 6.41 3.30
C ILE A 95 4.01 5.12 2.46
N ALA A 96 5.10 4.57 1.94
CA ALA A 96 5.08 3.31 1.19
C ALA A 96 4.61 2.13 2.07
N ILE A 97 5.05 2.08 3.34
CA ILE A 97 4.59 1.10 4.32
C ILE A 97 3.09 1.28 4.61
N ALA A 98 2.63 2.52 4.83
CA ALA A 98 1.21 2.80 5.05
C ALA A 98 0.34 2.35 3.86
N ARG A 99 0.80 2.56 2.61
CA ARG A 99 0.13 2.03 1.41
C ARG A 99 0.07 0.50 1.42
N ALA A 100 1.17 -0.18 1.74
CA ALA A 100 1.20 -1.64 1.81
C ALA A 100 0.20 -2.16 2.87
N LEU A 101 0.17 -1.55 4.04
CA LEU A 101 -0.76 -1.90 5.12
C LEU A 101 -2.23 -1.64 4.77
N ALA A 102 -2.54 -0.75 3.83
CA ALA A 102 -3.91 -0.46 3.41
C ALA A 102 -4.63 -1.67 2.80
N SER A 103 -3.90 -2.65 2.27
CA SER A 103 -4.45 -3.90 1.75
C SER A 103 -4.74 -4.95 2.84
N GLU A 104 -4.41 -4.68 4.10
CA GLU A 104 -4.40 -5.64 5.22
C GLU A 104 -3.67 -6.94 4.85
N PRO A 105 -2.39 -6.85 4.44
CA PRO A 105 -1.65 -8.01 3.96
C PRO A 105 -1.32 -9.00 5.08
N GLU A 106 -1.18 -10.27 4.69
CA GLU A 106 -0.64 -11.34 5.54
C GLU A 106 0.90 -11.26 5.58
N LEU A 107 1.54 -10.66 4.57
CA LEU A 107 2.99 -10.50 4.45
C LEU A 107 3.39 -9.19 3.76
N ILE A 108 4.45 -8.53 4.27
CA ILE A 108 5.12 -7.35 3.69
C ILE A 108 6.61 -7.67 3.50
#